data_AF-A0A3Y4E287-F1
#
_entry.id   AF-A0A3Y4E287-F1
#
_cell.length_a   1.000
_cell.length_b   1.000
_cell.length_c   1.000
_cell.angle_alpha   90.00
_cell.angle_beta   90.00
_cell.angle_gamma   90.00
#
_symmetry.space_group_name_H-M   'P 1'
#
loop_
_entity.id
_entity.type
_entity.pdbx_description
1 polymer ?
#
loop_
_entity_poly.entity_id
_entity_poly.type
_entity_poly.pdbx_seq_one_letter_code
_entity_poly.pdbx_strand_id
1 'polypeptide(L)'
;MKWFRAAAEKGVVEAQSLLGGIYSGGEGDEWGIKPDIQEAQKWYGQAAKQGDSDAQIALGKIYYSGATGRTDYAKALALFTQVENDGTNSRSTMPLSWMYYNGLGTAPDCDKAWSYYKKASRYVGKKVEEKIFLSKCAADIQSRKNNADALPKVTLKKERIFSRGITAKPKECALIFQIGTDKIRNMANLHITLELKNADGMATEETLMIPPFGLNTLGIDMQNHDVDPLVTPYDLPLYTQDFCHGIDDIHFTLKSATATINGKNVDLLKADSVRFLDKE
;
A
#
# COMPACT_ATOMS: atom_id res chain seq x y z
N MET A 1 -10.24 24.42 -4.81
CA MET A 1 -11.22 23.41 -4.35
C MET A 1 -12.68 23.68 -4.73
N LYS A 2 -13.29 24.83 -4.39
CA LYS A 2 -14.73 25.08 -4.63
C LYS A 2 -15.19 24.78 -6.07
N TRP A 3 -14.47 25.29 -7.07
CA TRP A 3 -14.84 25.10 -8.49
C TRP A 3 -14.65 23.66 -8.98
N PHE A 4 -13.55 23.00 -8.61
CA PHE A 4 -13.32 21.59 -8.94
C PHE A 4 -14.39 20.68 -8.35
N ARG A 5 -14.80 20.92 -7.09
CA ARG A 5 -15.91 20.21 -6.47
C ARG A 5 -17.21 20.41 -7.23
N ALA A 6 -17.57 21.64 -7.56
CA ALA A 6 -18.78 21.91 -8.33
C ALA A 6 -18.78 21.24 -9.73
N ALA A 7 -17.62 21.19 -10.40
CA ALA A 7 -17.49 20.50 -11.68
C ALA A 7 -17.61 18.97 -11.54
N ALA A 8 -16.95 18.39 -10.53
CA ALA A 8 -17.00 16.96 -10.26
C ALA A 8 -18.41 16.49 -9.86
N GLU A 9 -19.12 17.29 -9.06
CA GLU A 9 -20.53 17.07 -8.69
C GLU A 9 -21.47 17.13 -9.91
N LYS A 10 -21.09 17.89 -10.95
CA LYS A 10 -21.80 17.94 -12.24
C LYS A 10 -21.40 16.83 -13.21
N GLY A 11 -20.53 15.89 -12.80
CA GLY A 11 -20.16 14.74 -13.60
C GLY A 11 -18.93 14.91 -14.48
N VAL A 12 -18.22 16.06 -14.41
CA VAL A 12 -16.99 16.27 -15.19
C VAL A 12 -15.92 15.27 -14.75
N VAL A 13 -15.56 14.34 -15.64
CA VAL A 13 -14.69 13.19 -15.36
C VAL A 13 -13.33 13.62 -14.83
N GLU A 14 -12.69 14.57 -15.50
CA GLU A 14 -11.37 15.08 -15.15
C GLU A 14 -11.38 15.75 -13.78
N ALA A 15 -12.46 16.44 -13.43
CA ALA A 15 -12.62 17.04 -12.11
C ALA A 15 -12.81 15.98 -11.02
N GLN A 16 -13.52 14.90 -11.31
CA GLN A 16 -13.65 13.76 -10.39
C GLN A 16 -12.29 13.07 -10.19
N SER A 17 -11.55 12.76 -11.25
CA SER A 17 -10.21 12.16 -11.14
C SER A 17 -9.23 13.06 -10.39
N LEU A 18 -9.28 14.37 -10.65
CA LEU A 18 -8.47 15.35 -9.93
C LEU A 18 -8.80 15.39 -8.44
N LEU A 19 -10.08 15.42 -8.05
CA LEU A 19 -10.46 15.34 -6.63
C LEU A 19 -10.01 14.03 -6.00
N GLY A 20 -10.09 12.93 -6.73
CA GLY A 20 -9.51 11.65 -6.32
C GLY A 20 -8.03 11.79 -5.95
N GLY A 21 -7.23 12.41 -6.83
CA GLY A 21 -5.79 12.62 -6.61
C GLY A 21 -5.44 13.58 -5.49
N ILE A 22 -6.23 14.64 -5.34
CA ILE A 22 -6.09 15.59 -4.23
C ILE A 22 -6.32 14.87 -2.90
N TYR A 23 -7.44 14.15 -2.76
CA TYR A 23 -7.76 13.45 -1.52
C TYR A 23 -6.88 12.22 -1.28
N SER A 24 -6.28 11.61 -2.32
CA SER A 24 -5.34 10.51 -2.13
C SER A 24 -3.99 10.95 -1.58
N GLY A 25 -3.72 12.27 -1.54
CA GLY A 25 -2.42 12.82 -1.17
C GLY A 25 -1.36 12.71 -2.28
N GLY A 26 -1.75 12.36 -3.52
CA GLY A 26 -0.82 12.26 -4.65
C GLY A 26 -0.28 13.63 -5.11
N GLU A 27 -1.09 14.68 -4.91
CA GLU A 27 -0.74 16.08 -5.18
C GLU A 27 -0.96 16.99 -3.95
N GLY A 28 -1.60 16.48 -2.88
CA GLY A 28 -2.20 17.26 -1.79
C GLY A 28 -1.25 17.93 -0.79
N ASP A 29 0.03 17.54 -0.77
CA ASP A 29 1.03 18.19 0.11
C ASP A 29 1.31 19.65 -0.31
N GLU A 30 1.02 20.04 -1.56
CA GLU A 30 1.22 21.39 -2.07
C GLU A 30 0.02 22.33 -1.80
N TRP A 31 -1.16 21.76 -1.54
CA TRP A 31 -2.42 22.50 -1.43
C TRP A 31 -2.92 22.64 0.01
N GLY A 32 -2.18 22.12 0.99
CA GLY A 32 -2.57 22.14 2.41
C GLY A 32 -3.82 21.30 2.74
N ILE A 33 -4.14 20.28 1.93
CA ILE A 33 -5.34 19.45 2.10
C ILE A 33 -4.95 18.12 2.75
N LYS A 34 -5.56 17.82 3.90
CA LYS A 34 -5.37 16.52 4.57
C LYS A 34 -5.90 15.39 3.67
N PRO A 35 -5.10 14.35 3.39
CA PRO A 35 -5.55 13.18 2.65
C PRO A 35 -6.78 12.53 3.31
N ASP A 36 -7.70 12.05 2.47
CA ASP A 36 -8.88 11.28 2.83
C ASP A 36 -9.08 10.19 1.77
N ILE A 37 -8.59 8.99 2.06
CA ILE A 37 -8.66 7.88 1.09
C ILE A 37 -10.10 7.44 0.82
N GLN A 38 -11.04 7.65 1.75
CA GLN A 38 -12.45 7.30 1.50
C GLN A 38 -13.07 8.26 0.47
N GLU A 39 -12.81 9.56 0.62
CA GLU A 39 -13.26 10.56 -0.34
C GLU A 39 -12.54 10.38 -1.70
N ALA A 40 -11.25 10.03 -1.69
CA ALA A 40 -10.52 9.65 -2.91
C ALA A 40 -11.16 8.46 -3.62
N GLN A 41 -11.48 7.39 -2.88
CA GLN A 41 -12.14 6.20 -3.42
C GLN A 41 -13.49 6.54 -4.05
N LYS A 42 -14.27 7.43 -3.43
CA LYS A 42 -15.56 7.90 -3.94
C LYS A 42 -15.40 8.65 -5.27
N TRP A 43 -14.47 9.61 -5.34
CA TRP A 43 -14.27 10.41 -6.55
C TRP A 43 -13.68 9.59 -7.70
N TYR A 44 -12.65 8.79 -7.44
CA TYR A 44 -12.15 7.84 -8.43
C TYR A 44 -13.21 6.84 -8.85
N GLY A 45 -14.07 6.38 -7.93
CA GLY A 45 -15.19 5.50 -8.24
C GLY A 45 -16.20 6.12 -9.20
N GLN A 46 -16.41 7.44 -9.16
CA GLN A 46 -17.28 8.13 -10.12
C GLN A 46 -16.62 8.25 -11.49
N ALA A 47 -15.36 8.71 -11.54
CA ALA A 47 -14.62 8.83 -12.80
C ALA A 47 -14.40 7.48 -13.49
N ALA A 48 -14.06 6.44 -12.72
CA ALA A 48 -13.84 5.09 -13.23
C ALA A 48 -15.08 4.49 -13.90
N LYS A 49 -16.28 4.79 -13.38
CA LYS A 49 -17.56 4.38 -14.00
C LYS A 49 -17.81 5.05 -15.34
N GLN A 50 -17.18 6.19 -15.58
CA GLN A 50 -17.25 6.94 -16.84
C GLN A 50 -16.13 6.53 -17.83
N GLY A 51 -15.30 5.54 -17.48
CA GLY A 51 -14.24 5.03 -18.35
C GLY A 51 -12.88 5.70 -18.16
N ASP A 52 -12.70 6.55 -17.14
CA ASP A 52 -11.40 7.16 -16.88
C ASP A 52 -10.38 6.12 -16.42
N SER A 53 -9.42 5.81 -17.29
CA SER A 53 -8.44 4.75 -17.05
C SER A 53 -7.51 5.07 -15.88
N ASP A 54 -7.23 6.35 -15.63
CA ASP A 54 -6.38 6.78 -14.54
C ASP A 54 -7.05 6.60 -13.18
N ALA A 55 -8.32 6.98 -13.07
CA ALA A 55 -9.16 6.69 -11.92
C ALA A 55 -9.38 5.19 -11.72
N GLN A 56 -9.55 4.41 -12.78
CA GLN A 56 -9.65 2.94 -12.67
C GLN A 56 -8.39 2.34 -12.06
N ILE A 57 -7.19 2.78 -12.51
CA ILE A 57 -5.92 2.34 -11.94
C ILE A 57 -5.80 2.78 -10.48
N ALA A 58 -6.11 4.04 -10.16
CA ALA A 58 -6.01 4.55 -8.80
C ALA A 58 -6.97 3.82 -7.84
N LEU A 59 -8.21 3.61 -8.26
CA LEU A 59 -9.21 2.84 -7.52
C LEU A 59 -8.77 1.38 -7.34
N GLY A 60 -8.20 0.76 -8.38
CA GLY A 60 -7.63 -0.59 -8.31
C GLY A 60 -6.51 -0.68 -7.28
N LYS A 61 -5.63 0.34 -7.18
CA LYS A 61 -4.58 0.42 -6.16
C LYS A 61 -5.16 0.56 -4.75
N ILE A 62 -6.23 1.34 -4.56
CA ILE A 62 -6.93 1.46 -3.26
C ILE A 62 -7.47 0.10 -2.82
N TYR A 63 -8.12 -0.63 -3.72
CA TYR A 63 -8.62 -1.98 -3.42
C TYR A 63 -7.49 -2.99 -3.20
N TYR A 64 -6.37 -2.87 -3.92
CA TYR A 64 -5.21 -3.73 -3.74
C TYR A 64 -4.55 -3.53 -2.37
N SER A 65 -4.31 -2.27 -1.96
CA SER A 65 -3.60 -1.95 -0.73
C SER A 65 -4.48 -2.13 0.51
N GLY A 66 -5.80 -2.02 0.35
CA GLY A 66 -6.73 -2.00 1.46
C GLY A 66 -6.70 -0.71 2.26
N ALA A 67 -6.28 0.40 1.63
CA ALA A 67 -6.13 1.70 2.28
C ALA A 67 -7.44 2.30 2.84
N THR A 68 -8.60 1.73 2.54
CA THR A 68 -9.88 2.04 3.19
C THR A 68 -10.28 1.02 4.27
N GLY A 69 -9.32 0.25 4.78
CA GLY A 69 -9.47 -0.71 5.88
C GLY A 69 -9.68 -2.16 5.44
N ARG A 70 -9.75 -2.47 4.14
CA ARG A 70 -9.72 -3.86 3.66
C ARG A 70 -9.38 -3.96 2.18
N THR A 71 -8.63 -4.98 1.83
CA THR A 71 -8.35 -5.34 0.44
C THR A 71 -9.59 -5.91 -0.24
N ASP A 72 -9.66 -5.71 -1.56
CA ASP A 72 -10.63 -6.32 -2.47
C ASP A 72 -9.90 -6.66 -3.78
N TYR A 73 -9.09 -7.72 -3.74
CA TYR A 73 -8.28 -8.11 -4.89
C TYR A 73 -9.13 -8.48 -6.11
N ALA A 74 -10.37 -8.95 -5.94
CA ALA A 74 -11.25 -9.22 -7.07
C ALA A 74 -11.59 -7.93 -7.82
N LYS A 75 -11.97 -6.85 -7.11
CA LYS A 75 -12.20 -5.54 -7.74
C LYS A 75 -10.95 -4.92 -8.31
N ALA A 76 -9.81 -5.03 -7.61
CA ALA A 76 -8.54 -4.54 -8.13
C ALA A 76 -8.19 -5.22 -9.47
N LEU A 77 -8.30 -6.56 -9.52
CA LEU A 77 -8.02 -7.34 -10.73
C LEU A 77 -8.96 -6.96 -11.87
N ALA A 78 -10.25 -6.80 -11.59
CA ALA A 78 -11.25 -6.41 -12.58
C ALA A 78 -10.94 -5.03 -13.18
N LEU A 79 -10.63 -4.03 -12.35
CA LEU A 79 -10.30 -2.68 -12.81
C LEU A 79 -9.03 -2.66 -13.66
N PHE A 80 -7.96 -3.33 -13.22
CA PHE A 80 -6.72 -3.36 -14.00
C PHE A 80 -6.89 -4.12 -15.33
N THR A 81 -7.68 -5.21 -15.33
CA THR A 81 -7.99 -5.98 -16.54
C THR A 81 -8.81 -5.16 -17.51
N GLN A 82 -9.79 -4.38 -17.01
CA GLN A 82 -10.58 -3.48 -17.84
C GLN A 82 -9.68 -2.46 -18.57
N VAL A 83 -8.81 -1.77 -17.83
CA VAL A 83 -7.87 -0.79 -18.41
C VAL A 83 -6.96 -1.41 -19.47
N GLU A 84 -6.46 -2.62 -19.20
CA GLU A 84 -5.62 -3.35 -20.16
C GLU A 84 -6.38 -3.76 -21.43
N ASN A 85 -7.65 -4.18 -21.30
CA ASN A 85 -8.50 -4.53 -22.44
C ASN A 85 -8.90 -3.31 -23.28
N ASP A 86 -9.13 -2.17 -22.64
CA ASP A 86 -9.42 -0.91 -23.31
C ASP A 86 -8.21 -0.39 -24.10
N GLY A 87 -6.99 -0.84 -23.73
CA GLY A 87 -5.74 -0.54 -24.45
C GLY A 87 -5.29 0.92 -24.35
N THR A 88 -5.97 1.72 -23.54
CA THR A 88 -5.76 3.17 -23.38
C THR A 88 -4.57 3.49 -22.47
N ASN A 89 -4.23 2.61 -21.52
CA ASN A 89 -3.18 2.85 -20.56
C ASN A 89 -2.40 1.57 -20.20
N SER A 90 -1.08 1.59 -20.36
CA SER A 90 -0.21 0.46 -20.03
C SER A 90 0.11 0.36 -18.53
N ARG A 91 -0.21 1.37 -17.71
CA ARG A 91 0.11 1.40 -16.28
C ARG A 91 -0.63 0.34 -15.44
N SER A 92 -1.61 -0.37 -16.00
CA SER A 92 -2.26 -1.54 -15.37
C SER A 92 -1.44 -2.83 -15.48
N THR A 93 -0.46 -2.90 -16.40
CA THR A 93 0.29 -4.13 -16.70
C THR A 93 1.19 -4.59 -15.54
N MET A 94 1.92 -3.70 -14.87
CA MET A 94 2.69 -4.06 -13.67
C MET A 94 1.81 -4.60 -12.54
N PRO A 95 0.73 -3.90 -12.11
CA PRO A 95 -0.22 -4.45 -11.14
C PRO A 95 -0.78 -5.82 -11.55
N LEU A 96 -1.19 -6.00 -12.81
CA LEU A 96 -1.67 -7.29 -13.31
C LEU A 96 -0.62 -8.38 -13.17
N SER A 97 0.63 -8.10 -13.58
CA SER A 97 1.74 -9.04 -13.40
C SER A 97 1.86 -9.47 -11.95
N TRP A 98 1.83 -8.52 -11.02
CA TRP A 98 1.92 -8.79 -9.58
C TRP A 98 0.77 -9.62 -9.05
N MET A 99 -0.45 -9.34 -9.50
CA MET A 99 -1.63 -10.09 -9.06
C MET A 99 -1.61 -11.53 -9.54
N TYR A 100 -1.20 -11.79 -10.79
CA TYR A 100 -1.02 -13.16 -11.29
C TYR A 100 0.21 -13.85 -10.66
N TYR A 101 1.30 -13.14 -10.40
CA TYR A 101 2.48 -13.72 -9.75
C TYR A 101 2.15 -14.23 -8.34
N ASN A 102 1.42 -13.41 -7.58
CA ASN A 102 1.15 -13.66 -6.17
C ASN A 102 -0.17 -14.43 -5.94
N GLY A 103 -1.02 -14.55 -6.96
CA GLY A 103 -2.34 -15.17 -6.84
C GLY A 103 -3.30 -14.32 -6.00
N LEU A 104 -3.36 -13.02 -6.29
CA LEU A 104 -4.22 -12.07 -5.58
C LEU A 104 -5.50 -11.85 -6.39
N GLY A 105 -6.64 -12.29 -5.87
CA GLY A 105 -7.93 -12.23 -6.57
C GLY A 105 -8.08 -13.27 -7.68
N THR A 106 -7.10 -14.15 -7.85
CA THR A 106 -7.03 -15.24 -8.84
C THR A 106 -6.06 -16.31 -8.34
N ALA A 107 -6.08 -17.50 -8.96
CA ALA A 107 -4.97 -18.45 -8.81
C ALA A 107 -3.67 -17.85 -9.40
N PRO A 108 -2.49 -18.18 -8.84
CA PRO A 108 -1.24 -17.71 -9.40
C PRO A 108 -0.98 -18.32 -10.79
N ASP A 109 -0.44 -17.52 -11.70
CA ASP A 109 -0.15 -17.88 -13.09
C ASP A 109 1.14 -17.18 -13.53
N CYS A 110 2.25 -17.93 -13.55
CA CYS A 110 3.57 -17.36 -13.81
C CYS A 110 3.75 -16.92 -15.27
N ASP A 111 3.13 -17.63 -16.22
CA ASP A 111 3.24 -17.30 -17.65
C ASP A 111 2.43 -16.04 -17.95
N LYS A 112 1.22 -15.93 -17.39
CA LYS A 112 0.42 -14.71 -17.50
C LYS A 112 1.08 -13.54 -16.78
N ALA A 113 1.63 -13.77 -15.58
CA ALA A 113 2.39 -12.76 -14.87
C ALA A 113 3.58 -12.26 -15.70
N TRP A 114 4.33 -13.16 -16.34
CA TRP A 114 5.45 -12.82 -17.21
C TRP A 114 4.99 -12.04 -18.44
N SER A 115 3.89 -12.43 -19.08
CA SER A 115 3.36 -11.74 -20.26
C SER A 115 3.09 -10.25 -19.98
N TYR A 116 2.49 -9.95 -18.82
CA TYR A 116 2.25 -8.59 -18.39
C TYR A 116 3.53 -7.87 -17.98
N TYR A 117 4.44 -8.54 -17.27
CA TYR A 117 5.75 -7.97 -16.90
C TYR A 117 6.54 -7.54 -18.14
N LYS A 118 6.64 -8.41 -19.14
CA LYS A 118 7.31 -8.14 -20.43
C LYS A 118 6.67 -6.99 -21.20
N LYS A 119 5.36 -6.80 -21.08
CA LYS A 119 4.65 -5.66 -21.67
C LYS A 119 5.00 -4.36 -20.93
N ALA A 120 5.06 -4.41 -19.61
CA ALA A 120 5.33 -3.27 -18.75
C ALA A 120 6.80 -2.79 -18.80
N SER A 121 7.76 -3.73 -18.81
CA SER A 121 9.21 -3.48 -18.75
C SER A 121 9.77 -2.72 -19.96
N ARG A 122 8.94 -2.47 -20.98
CA ARG A 122 9.25 -1.59 -22.12
C ARG A 122 9.33 -0.11 -21.74
N TYR A 123 8.84 0.26 -20.55
CA TYR A 123 8.59 1.65 -20.16
C TYR A 123 9.30 2.11 -18.87
N VAL A 124 10.40 1.46 -18.44
CA VAL A 124 11.34 1.80 -17.33
C VAL A 124 11.39 0.75 -16.18
N GLY A 125 12.56 0.60 -15.55
CA GLY A 125 12.81 -0.19 -14.32
C GLY A 125 13.73 -1.41 -14.52
N LYS A 126 13.78 -2.32 -13.52
CA LYS A 126 14.62 -3.52 -13.56
C LYS A 126 14.26 -4.40 -14.77
N LYS A 127 15.25 -4.97 -15.43
CA LYS A 127 15.07 -6.00 -16.46
C LYS A 127 15.37 -7.36 -15.85
N VAL A 128 14.34 -8.19 -15.70
CA VAL A 128 14.47 -9.58 -15.26
C VAL A 128 14.36 -10.49 -16.47
N GLU A 129 15.29 -11.44 -16.61
CA GLU A 129 15.22 -12.48 -17.64
C GLU A 129 14.04 -13.42 -17.39
N GLU A 130 13.38 -13.86 -18.47
CA GLU A 130 12.21 -14.75 -18.43
C GLU A 130 12.43 -15.98 -17.55
N LYS A 131 13.57 -16.66 -17.75
CA LYS A 131 13.94 -17.86 -17.01
C LYS A 131 14.04 -17.59 -15.50
N ILE A 132 14.60 -16.44 -15.12
CA ILE A 132 14.74 -16.04 -13.72
C ILE A 132 13.36 -15.72 -13.14
N PHE A 133 12.55 -14.96 -13.87
CA PHE A 133 11.21 -14.58 -13.43
C PHE A 133 10.33 -15.80 -13.17
N LEU A 134 10.24 -16.72 -14.15
CA LEU A 134 9.40 -17.91 -14.08
C LEU A 134 9.89 -18.88 -12.99
N SER A 135 11.20 -19.11 -12.90
CA SER A 135 11.79 -19.95 -11.84
C SER A 135 11.46 -19.42 -10.44
N LYS A 136 11.61 -18.10 -10.25
CA LYS A 136 11.34 -17.45 -8.97
C LYS A 136 9.84 -17.47 -8.64
N CYS A 137 8.98 -17.25 -9.63
CA CYS A 137 7.54 -17.33 -9.46
C CYS A 137 7.10 -18.72 -8.98
N ALA A 138 7.59 -19.78 -9.62
CA ALA A 138 7.30 -21.15 -9.22
C ALA A 138 7.81 -21.46 -7.80
N ALA A 139 9.03 -21.03 -7.47
CA ALA A 139 9.61 -21.21 -6.14
C ALA A 139 8.80 -20.47 -5.06
N ASP A 140 8.38 -19.23 -5.33
CA ASP A 140 7.60 -18.42 -4.39
C ASP A 140 6.18 -18.98 -4.19
N ILE A 141 5.55 -19.52 -5.24
CA ILE A 141 4.27 -20.25 -5.10
C ILE A 141 4.43 -21.41 -4.11
N GLN A 142 5.51 -22.20 -4.24
CA GLN A 142 5.76 -23.32 -3.33
C GLN A 142 6.07 -22.84 -1.91
N SER A 143 6.87 -21.79 -1.77
CA SER A 143 7.21 -21.21 -0.46
C SER A 143 5.97 -20.67 0.26
N ARG A 144 5.06 -19.98 -0.43
CA ARG A 144 3.78 -19.54 0.14
C ARG A 144 2.91 -20.72 0.61
N LYS A 145 2.92 -21.86 -0.12
CA LYS A 145 2.24 -23.10 0.32
C LYS A 145 2.90 -23.70 1.55
N ASN A 146 4.22 -23.79 1.58
CA ASN A 146 4.98 -24.32 2.72
C ASN A 146 4.79 -23.47 3.99
N ASN A 147 4.60 -22.16 3.83
CA ASN A 147 4.39 -21.21 4.92
C ASN A 147 2.90 -20.98 5.25
N ALA A 148 1.98 -21.76 4.69
CA ALA A 148 0.54 -21.53 4.84
C ALA A 148 0.10 -21.59 6.31
N ASP A 149 0.58 -22.59 7.06
CA ASP A 149 0.13 -22.85 8.43
C ASP A 149 0.96 -22.13 9.51
N ALA A 150 2.12 -21.59 9.14
CA ALA A 150 2.97 -20.84 10.06
C ALA A 150 2.62 -19.36 10.08
N LEU A 151 2.51 -18.78 11.28
CA LEU A 151 2.39 -17.33 11.44
C LEU A 151 3.72 -16.62 11.08
N PRO A 152 3.64 -15.46 10.40
CA PRO A 152 4.81 -14.63 10.17
C PRO A 152 5.21 -13.93 11.45
N LYS A 153 6.51 -13.68 11.63
CA LYS A 153 6.98 -12.69 12.59
C LYS A 153 7.01 -11.34 11.90
N VAL A 154 6.16 -10.42 12.34
CA VAL A 154 6.14 -9.04 11.88
C VAL A 154 7.00 -8.19 12.80
N THR A 155 7.83 -7.33 12.22
CA THR A 155 8.65 -6.39 12.98
C THR A 155 8.28 -4.96 12.61
N LEU A 156 8.22 -4.09 13.61
CA LEU A 156 8.17 -2.65 13.42
C LEU A 156 9.49 -2.06 13.90
N LYS A 157 10.16 -1.29 13.04
CA LYS A 157 11.34 -0.52 13.43
C LYS A 157 11.13 0.94 13.06
N LYS A 158 11.13 1.84 14.04
CA LYS A 158 11.18 3.28 13.75
C LYS A 158 12.55 3.61 13.17
N GLU A 159 12.60 4.26 12.01
CA GLU A 159 13.85 4.70 11.40
C GLU A 159 14.17 6.15 11.69
N ARG A 160 13.27 7.06 11.31
CA ARG A 160 13.50 8.51 11.37
C ARG A 160 12.20 9.28 11.43
N ILE A 161 12.32 10.56 11.75
CA ILE A 161 11.27 11.55 11.52
C ILE A 161 11.57 12.27 10.21
N PHE A 162 10.53 12.45 9.40
CA PHE A 162 10.57 13.34 8.25
C PHE A 162 9.76 14.60 8.56
N SER A 163 10.42 15.75 8.56
CA SER A 163 9.78 17.06 8.57
C SER A 163 10.26 17.80 7.32
N ARG A 164 9.36 18.26 6.43
CA ARG A 164 9.80 19.23 5.40
C ARG A 164 9.66 20.64 5.95
N GLY A 165 10.60 21.51 5.60
CA GLY A 165 10.54 22.94 5.87
C GLY A 165 9.27 23.61 5.34
N ILE A 166 8.84 24.64 6.06
CA ILE A 166 7.62 25.45 5.95
C ILE A 166 7.39 25.86 4.48
N THR A 167 6.46 25.22 3.78
CA THR A 167 5.30 25.90 3.19
C THR A 167 4.10 24.94 3.07
N ALA A 168 2.93 25.42 3.52
CA ALA A 168 1.56 24.91 3.29
C ALA A 168 1.31 23.39 3.43
N LYS A 169 1.81 22.75 4.50
CA LYS A 169 1.58 21.31 4.69
C LYS A 169 0.30 20.99 5.43
N PRO A 170 -0.40 19.92 5.02
CA PRO A 170 -1.47 19.37 5.84
C PRO A 170 -0.93 18.66 7.09
N LYS A 171 0.31 18.14 7.10
CA LYS A 171 0.95 17.44 8.23
C LYS A 171 2.19 18.19 8.75
N GLU A 172 2.43 18.15 10.06
CA GLU A 172 3.59 18.78 10.72
C GLU A 172 4.87 17.96 10.51
N CYS A 173 4.78 16.64 10.69
CA CYS A 173 5.87 15.70 10.41
C CYS A 173 5.31 14.32 10.01
N ALA A 174 6.20 13.35 9.78
CA ALA A 174 5.84 11.96 9.64
C ALA A 174 6.86 11.07 10.36
N LEU A 175 6.37 10.05 11.07
CA LEU A 175 7.21 8.97 11.57
C LEU A 175 7.39 7.93 10.46
N ILE A 176 8.63 7.54 10.19
CA ILE A 176 8.94 6.52 9.18
C ILE A 176 9.25 5.21 9.90
N PHE A 177 8.47 4.19 9.61
CA PHE A 177 8.68 2.83 10.10
C PHE A 177 9.14 1.92 8.97
N GLN A 178 10.03 0.99 9.27
CA GLN A 178 10.23 -0.20 8.45
C GLN A 178 9.41 -1.33 9.04
N ILE A 179 8.54 -1.89 8.22
CA ILE A 179 7.69 -3.01 8.56
C ILE A 179 8.29 -4.25 7.92
N GLY A 180 8.76 -5.19 8.73
CA GLY A 180 9.41 -6.42 8.28
C GLY A 180 8.53 -7.65 8.45
N THR A 181 8.80 -8.69 7.65
CA THR A 181 8.28 -10.05 7.87
C THR A 181 9.39 -11.08 7.66
N ASP A 182 9.38 -12.17 8.41
CA ASP A 182 10.40 -13.23 8.30
C ASP A 182 10.11 -14.26 7.19
N LYS A 183 8.94 -14.21 6.55
CA LYS A 183 8.50 -15.21 5.57
C LYS A 183 7.70 -14.58 4.44
N ILE A 184 7.82 -15.18 3.25
CA ILE A 184 6.90 -14.88 2.15
C ILE A 184 5.57 -15.62 2.29
N ARG A 185 4.46 -14.89 2.17
CA ARG A 185 3.09 -15.41 2.29
C ARG A 185 2.05 -14.39 1.87
N ASN A 186 0.81 -14.85 1.67
CA ASN A 186 -0.33 -13.96 1.47
C ASN A 186 -0.84 -13.46 2.82
N MET A 187 -0.35 -12.29 3.23
CA MET A 187 -0.85 -11.52 4.37
C MET A 187 -1.52 -10.24 3.85
N ALA A 188 -2.80 -10.09 4.14
CA ALA A 188 -3.59 -8.92 3.75
C ALA A 188 -4.12 -8.20 5.00
N ASN A 189 -4.62 -6.98 4.84
CA ASN A 189 -5.27 -6.22 5.92
C ASN A 189 -4.42 -6.14 7.19
N LEU A 190 -3.10 -5.97 7.04
CA LEU A 190 -2.22 -5.83 8.19
C LEU A 190 -2.46 -4.46 8.80
N HIS A 191 -3.14 -4.44 9.94
CA HIS A 191 -3.40 -3.24 10.71
C HIS A 191 -2.69 -3.32 12.05
N ILE A 192 -1.87 -2.31 12.34
CA ILE A 192 -1.13 -2.23 13.59
C ILE A 192 -1.53 -0.93 14.27
N THR A 193 -2.07 -1.03 15.49
CA THR A 193 -2.43 0.14 16.29
C THR A 193 -1.35 0.38 17.32
N LEU A 194 -0.80 1.58 17.32
CA LEU A 194 0.20 2.06 18.27
C LEU A 194 -0.41 3.16 19.13
N GLU A 195 -0.16 3.10 20.43
CA GLU A 195 -0.25 4.27 21.28
C GLU A 195 1.11 4.97 21.25
N LEU A 196 1.09 6.25 20.92
CA LEU A 196 2.24 7.14 20.95
C LEU A 196 2.10 8.01 22.19
N LYS A 197 3.11 8.01 23.06
CA LYS A 197 3.13 8.85 24.27
C LYS A 197 4.40 9.67 24.32
N ASN A 198 4.29 11.00 24.41
CA ASN A 198 5.45 11.89 24.54
C ASN A 198 5.84 12.13 26.01
N ALA A 199 6.98 12.80 26.24
CA ALA A 199 7.49 13.12 27.58
C ALA A 199 6.55 14.01 28.41
N ASP A 200 5.75 14.86 27.75
CA ASP A 200 4.75 15.72 28.40
C ASP A 200 3.48 14.95 28.83
N GLY A 201 3.43 13.64 28.57
CA GLY A 201 2.33 12.76 28.94
C GLY A 201 1.15 12.78 27.98
N MET A 202 1.24 13.49 26.86
CA MET A 202 0.23 13.44 25.80
C MET A 202 0.28 12.07 25.11
N ALA A 203 -0.89 11.52 24.82
CA ALA A 203 -1.04 10.24 24.15
C ALA A 203 -2.02 10.32 22.97
N THR A 204 -1.70 9.64 21.88
CA THR A 204 -2.59 9.42 20.73
C THR A 204 -2.51 7.97 20.28
N GLU A 205 -3.61 7.45 19.72
CA GLU A 205 -3.62 6.13 19.08
C GLU A 205 -3.69 6.27 17.57
N GLU A 206 -2.77 5.60 16.88
CA GLU A 206 -2.68 5.62 15.42
C GLU A 206 -2.72 4.19 14.87
N THR A 207 -3.57 3.96 13.86
CA THR A 207 -3.66 2.66 13.18
C THR A 207 -2.97 2.72 11.82
N LEU A 208 -1.88 1.98 11.68
CA LEU A 208 -1.13 1.81 10.45
C LEU A 208 -1.84 0.77 9.58
N MET A 209 -2.40 1.19 8.46
CA MET A 209 -2.99 0.30 7.45
C MET A 209 -1.92 -0.09 6.42
N ILE A 210 -1.19 -1.17 6.69
CA ILE A 210 0.00 -1.53 5.91
C ILE A 210 -0.41 -2.29 4.64
N PRO A 211 -0.01 -1.81 3.45
CA PRO A 211 -0.28 -2.52 2.21
C PRO A 211 0.35 -3.92 2.18
N PRO A 212 -0.20 -4.86 1.39
CA PRO A 212 0.36 -6.20 1.25
C PRO A 212 1.84 -6.16 0.79
N PHE A 213 2.72 -6.79 1.58
CA PHE A 213 4.15 -6.92 1.31
C PHE A 213 4.63 -8.33 1.70
N GLY A 214 5.89 -8.69 1.44
CA GLY A 214 6.37 -10.05 1.74
C GLY A 214 5.66 -11.12 0.90
N LEU A 215 5.22 -10.79 -0.31
CA LEU A 215 4.42 -11.72 -1.13
C LEU A 215 5.29 -12.66 -1.97
N ASN A 216 6.44 -12.16 -2.42
CA ASN A 216 7.36 -12.87 -3.30
C ASN A 216 8.79 -12.38 -3.03
N THR A 217 9.76 -13.05 -3.63
CA THR A 217 11.19 -12.73 -3.47
C THR A 217 11.75 -11.98 -4.68
N LEU A 218 10.96 -11.65 -5.70
CA LEU A 218 11.45 -11.06 -6.95
C LEU A 218 12.17 -9.72 -6.73
N GLY A 219 11.84 -9.03 -5.63
CA GLY A 219 12.57 -7.86 -5.15
C GLY A 219 12.33 -6.64 -6.02
N ILE A 220 11.11 -6.52 -6.57
CA ILE A 220 10.64 -5.34 -7.28
C ILE A 220 9.22 -4.96 -6.81
N ASP A 221 8.88 -3.68 -6.90
CA ASP A 221 7.54 -3.19 -6.58
C ASP A 221 6.62 -3.11 -7.82
N MET A 222 5.37 -2.66 -7.63
CA MET A 222 4.43 -2.44 -8.74
C MET A 222 4.80 -1.26 -9.66
N GLN A 223 5.88 -0.53 -9.37
CA GLN A 223 6.45 0.52 -10.20
C GLN A 223 7.74 0.04 -10.90
N ASN A 224 8.12 -1.22 -10.73
CA ASN A 224 9.33 -1.84 -11.27
C ASN A 224 10.65 -1.27 -10.69
N HIS A 225 10.62 -0.76 -9.46
CA HIS A 225 11.81 -0.39 -8.69
C HIS A 225 12.32 -1.55 -7.86
N ASP A 226 13.64 -1.63 -7.65
CA ASP A 226 14.24 -2.57 -6.70
C ASP A 226 13.81 -2.26 -5.26
N VAL A 227 13.37 -3.29 -4.54
CA VAL A 227 12.98 -3.20 -3.13
C VAL A 227 13.43 -4.43 -2.36
N ASP A 228 13.56 -4.30 -1.04
CA ASP A 228 13.59 -5.46 -0.15
C ASP A 228 12.19 -6.11 -0.16
N PRO A 229 12.04 -7.38 -0.58
CA PRO A 229 10.74 -8.02 -0.65
C PRO A 229 10.07 -8.22 0.72
N LEU A 230 10.86 -8.27 1.80
CA LEU A 230 10.41 -8.60 3.15
C LEU A 230 10.30 -7.39 4.06
N VAL A 231 10.58 -6.20 3.55
CA VAL A 231 10.52 -4.95 4.30
C VAL A 231 9.79 -3.89 3.49
N THR A 232 8.84 -3.19 4.11
CA THR A 232 8.15 -2.06 3.48
C THR A 232 8.21 -0.82 4.38
N PRO A 233 8.58 0.36 3.84
CA PRO A 233 8.48 1.59 4.59
C PRO A 233 7.02 1.99 4.78
N TYR A 234 6.70 2.55 5.94
CA TYR A 234 5.38 3.11 6.24
C TYR A 234 5.53 4.52 6.82
N ASP A 235 4.88 5.48 6.16
CA ASP A 235 4.84 6.86 6.59
C ASP A 235 3.59 7.09 7.44
N LEU A 236 3.77 7.35 8.74
CA LEU A 236 2.70 7.77 9.64
C LEU A 236 2.70 9.30 9.73
N PRO A 237 1.81 10.01 9.01
CA PRO A 237 1.74 11.47 9.06
C PRO A 237 1.16 11.95 10.39
N LEU A 238 1.82 12.92 11.02
CA LEU A 238 1.38 13.56 12.25
C LEU A 238 0.96 15.00 11.97
N TYR A 239 -0.20 15.38 12.50
CA TYR A 239 -0.88 16.64 12.20
C TYR A 239 -0.74 17.69 13.30
N THR A 240 -0.11 17.33 14.42
CA THR A 240 0.19 18.23 15.54
C THR A 240 1.68 18.20 15.83
N GLN A 241 2.20 19.28 16.42
CA GLN A 241 3.63 19.39 16.74
C GLN A 241 4.04 18.56 17.96
N ASP A 242 3.07 18.11 18.75
CA ASP A 242 3.26 17.40 20.04
C ASP A 242 4.13 16.14 19.92
N PHE A 243 4.18 15.55 18.73
CA PHE A 243 4.92 14.33 18.42
C PHE A 243 6.02 14.55 17.36
N CYS A 244 6.36 15.81 17.06
CA CYS A 244 7.33 16.16 16.03
C CYS A 244 8.67 16.69 16.59
N HIS A 245 8.75 17.00 17.88
CA HIS A 245 9.96 17.42 18.59
C HIS A 245 10.36 16.35 19.63
N GLY A 246 11.65 16.03 19.74
CA GLY A 246 12.14 15.03 20.72
C GLY A 246 11.90 13.56 20.31
N ILE A 247 12.62 13.07 19.28
CA ILE A 247 12.40 11.72 18.71
C ILE A 247 12.65 10.57 19.69
N ASP A 248 13.52 10.78 20.69
CA ASP A 248 13.86 9.80 21.71
C ASP A 248 12.83 9.79 22.86
N ASP A 249 11.91 10.76 22.87
CA ASP A 249 10.93 10.98 23.94
C ASP A 249 9.54 10.41 23.63
N ILE A 250 9.35 9.83 22.43
CA ILE A 250 8.10 9.15 22.07
C ILE A 250 8.21 7.68 22.40
N HIS A 251 7.46 7.25 23.41
CA HIS A 251 7.26 5.85 23.75
C HIS A 251 6.14 5.25 22.88
N PHE A 252 6.40 4.09 22.29
CA PHE A 252 5.45 3.35 21.48
C PHE A 252 4.95 2.13 22.24
N THR A 253 3.63 1.99 22.34
CA THR A 253 3.01 0.77 22.88
C THR A 253 2.15 0.11 21.81
N LEU A 254 2.39 -1.17 21.54
CA LEU A 254 1.55 -1.97 20.65
C LEU A 254 0.20 -2.23 21.33
N LYS A 255 -0.89 -1.71 20.75
CA LYS A 255 -2.26 -1.86 21.27
C LYS A 255 -3.01 -3.00 20.59
N SER A 256 -2.80 -3.14 19.27
CA SER A 256 -3.32 -4.27 18.50
C SER A 256 -2.48 -4.50 17.25
N ALA A 257 -2.49 -5.74 16.77
CA ALA A 257 -1.97 -6.06 15.45
C ALA A 257 -2.81 -7.19 14.86
N THR A 258 -3.49 -6.91 13.75
CA THR A 258 -4.37 -7.86 13.08
C THR A 258 -4.00 -7.99 11.63
N ALA A 259 -4.20 -9.18 11.07
CA ALA A 259 -4.04 -9.42 9.64
C ALA A 259 -5.02 -10.48 9.16
N THR A 260 -5.34 -10.47 7.88
CA THR A 260 -6.01 -11.58 7.20
C THR A 260 -4.96 -12.50 6.59
N ILE A 261 -4.98 -13.76 7.03
CA ILE A 261 -4.03 -14.81 6.68
C ILE A 261 -4.82 -16.02 6.20
N ASN A 262 -4.63 -16.43 4.94
CA ASN A 262 -5.41 -17.51 4.32
C ASN A 262 -6.94 -17.33 4.50
N GLY A 263 -7.42 -16.09 4.35
CA GLY A 263 -8.83 -15.73 4.52
C GLY A 263 -9.34 -15.71 5.96
N LYS A 264 -8.49 -15.98 6.96
CA LYS A 264 -8.85 -15.91 8.39
C LYS A 264 -8.24 -14.66 9.02
N ASN A 265 -9.00 -13.98 9.86
CA ASN A 265 -8.47 -12.91 10.69
C ASN A 265 -7.64 -13.49 11.82
N VAL A 266 -6.44 -12.95 12.00
CA VAL A 266 -5.47 -13.37 13.00
C VAL A 266 -5.08 -12.16 13.84
N ASP A 267 -5.09 -12.35 15.15
CA ASP A 267 -4.50 -11.41 16.11
C ASP A 267 -3.02 -11.77 16.29
N LEU A 268 -2.16 -10.98 15.66
CA LEU A 268 -0.71 -11.19 15.68
C LEU A 268 -0.10 -10.82 17.02
N LEU A 269 -0.71 -9.88 17.76
CA LEU A 269 -0.24 -9.46 19.08
C LEU A 269 -0.49 -10.57 20.10
N LYS A 270 -1.71 -11.14 20.11
CA LYS A 270 -2.04 -12.29 20.97
C LYS A 270 -1.22 -13.53 20.64
N ALA A 271 -0.79 -13.67 19.38
CA ALA A 271 0.02 -14.79 18.92
C ALA A 271 1.55 -14.56 19.07
N ASP A 272 1.98 -13.49 19.74
CA ASP A 272 3.40 -13.11 19.89
C ASP A 272 4.17 -13.10 18.55
N SER A 273 3.46 -12.70 17.50
CA SER A 273 3.90 -12.74 16.10
C SER A 273 4.13 -11.33 15.54
N VAL A 274 4.12 -10.32 16.41
CA VAL A 274 4.51 -8.94 16.09
C VAL A 274 5.37 -8.40 17.22
N ARG A 275 6.41 -7.64 16.89
CA ARG A 275 7.20 -6.93 17.89
C ARG A 275 7.73 -5.62 17.36
N PHE A 276 7.83 -4.65 18.26
CA PHE A 276 8.61 -3.46 18.02
C PHE A 276 10.09 -3.78 18.25
N LEU A 277 10.95 -3.38 17.33
CA LEU A 277 12.40 -3.46 17.46
C LEU A 277 12.85 -2.13 18.04
N ASP A 278 13.09 -2.09 19.34
CA ASP A 278 13.76 -0.96 19.97
C ASP A 278 15.20 -0.84 19.45
N LYS A 279 15.79 0.35 19.58
CA LYS A 279 17.24 0.48 19.41
C LYS A 279 17.89 -0.33 20.52
N GLU A 280 18.48 -1.48 20.18
CA GLU A 280 19.50 -2.13 21.02
C GLU A 280 20.67 -1.18 21.28
#